data_AF-A0A093Z9K6-F1
#
_entry.id   AF-A0A093Z9K6-F1
#
_cell.length_a   1.000
_cell.length_b   1.000
_cell.length_c   1.000
_cell.angle_alpha   90.00
_cell.angle_beta   90.00
_cell.angle_gamma   90.00
#
_symmetry.space_group_name_H-M   'P 1'
#
loop_
_entity.id
_entity.type
_entity.pdbx_description
1 polymer ?
#
loop_
_entity_poly.entity_id
_entity_poly.type
_entity_poly.pdbx_seq_one_letter_code
_entity_poly.pdbx_strand_id
1 'polypeptide(L)'
;SPQNSGSEGSWDSIHVFEAIDRARTAHYKLTSTVILHLSTGTEALGDMELSGNMTRQIEADLTVDDDGSHISNIGKLVEDMELKMRNLLQEVYFGKAKDVVGDLRSVQSLAEANKEKNAHREMIDSMKR
;
A
#
# COMPACT_ATOMS: atom_id res chain seq x y z
N SER A 1 -10.37 32.72 -11.18
CA SER A 1 -9.23 32.54 -10.27
C SER A 1 -8.51 31.27 -10.68
N PRO A 2 -7.17 31.23 -10.76
CA PRO A 2 -6.49 29.99 -11.11
C PRO A 2 -6.79 28.96 -10.02
N GLN A 3 -7.40 27.84 -10.41
CA GLN A 3 -7.67 26.72 -9.51
C GLN A 3 -6.33 26.21 -9.04
N ASN A 4 -6.12 26.28 -7.73
CA ASN A 4 -4.93 25.74 -7.08
C ASN A 4 -4.89 24.25 -7.41
N SER A 5 -3.92 23.83 -8.23
CA SER A 5 -3.60 22.41 -8.44
C SER A 5 -2.98 21.88 -7.15
N GLY A 6 -3.82 21.67 -6.14
CA GLY A 6 -3.43 21.21 -4.81
C GLY A 6 -3.50 19.69 -4.76
N SER A 7 -2.37 19.06 -4.51
CA SER A 7 -2.38 17.70 -3.96
C SER A 7 -2.50 17.84 -2.45
N GLU A 8 -3.51 17.21 -1.88
CA GLU A 8 -3.71 17.11 -0.44
C GLU A 8 -3.59 15.64 -0.01
N GLY A 9 -3.15 15.41 1.21
CA GLY A 9 -3.07 14.07 1.76
C GLY A 9 -2.96 14.05 3.27
N SER A 10 -3.58 13.05 3.89
CA SER A 10 -3.45 12.74 5.31
C SER A 10 -2.97 11.32 5.53
N TRP A 11 -2.14 11.14 6.55
CA TRP A 11 -1.68 9.85 7.04
C TRP A 11 -1.97 9.78 8.54
N ASP A 12 -2.89 8.91 8.91
CA ASP A 12 -3.26 8.69 10.31
C ASP A 12 -2.85 7.26 10.69
N SER A 13 -1.98 7.13 11.69
CA SER A 13 -1.55 5.83 12.21
C SER A 13 -1.99 5.60 13.65
N ILE A 14 -2.48 4.40 13.91
CA ILE A 14 -2.97 3.95 15.22
C ILE A 14 -2.25 2.65 15.55
N HIS A 15 -1.50 2.66 16.64
CA HIS A 15 -0.73 1.51 17.12
C HIS A 15 -1.23 1.12 18.51
N VAL A 16 -1.94 0.00 18.60
CA VAL A 16 -2.37 -0.60 19.87
C VAL A 16 -1.44 -1.75 20.17
N PHE A 17 -0.75 -1.69 21.31
CA PHE A 17 0.12 -2.77 21.75
C PHE A 17 -0.32 -3.35 23.09
N GLU A 18 -0.01 -4.62 23.27
CA GLU A 18 -0.08 -5.35 24.52
C GLU A 18 1.32 -5.88 24.82
N ALA A 19 1.77 -5.75 26.08
CA ALA A 19 3.04 -6.29 26.55
C ALA A 19 2.79 -7.19 27.76
N ILE A 20 3.22 -8.45 27.68
CA ILE A 20 3.10 -9.43 28.76
C ILE A 20 4.50 -9.79 29.24
N ASP A 21 4.85 -9.30 30.42
CA ASP A 21 6.18 -9.51 31.01
C ASP A 21 6.39 -10.95 31.46
N ARG A 22 7.61 -11.44 31.23
CA ARG A 22 8.10 -12.77 31.58
C ARG A 22 9.54 -12.68 32.03
N ALA A 23 9.80 -12.60 33.34
CA ALA A 23 11.15 -12.59 33.92
C ALA A 23 12.15 -11.60 33.23
N ARG A 24 12.86 -12.03 32.16
CA ARG A 24 13.82 -11.20 31.38
C ARG A 24 13.39 -10.94 29.94
N THR A 25 12.18 -11.30 29.57
CA THR A 25 11.58 -11.06 28.26
C THR A 25 10.17 -10.50 28.43
N ALA A 26 9.62 -9.93 27.38
CA ALA A 26 8.20 -9.61 27.29
C ALA A 26 7.67 -10.06 25.93
N HIS A 27 6.45 -10.58 25.94
CA HIS A 27 5.72 -10.92 24.75
C HIS A 27 4.89 -9.71 24.32
N TYR A 28 5.20 -9.16 23.16
CA TYR A 28 4.54 -8.00 22.58
C TYR A 28 3.58 -8.46 21.50
N LYS A 29 2.38 -7.89 21.51
CA LYS A 29 1.43 -7.98 20.41
C LYS A 29 1.12 -6.56 19.95
N LEU A 30 1.45 -6.26 18.70
CA LEU A 30 1.21 -4.95 18.09
C LEU A 30 0.18 -5.08 16.98
N THR A 31 -0.95 -4.40 17.15
CA THR A 31 -1.96 -4.20 16.12
C THR A 31 -1.87 -2.76 15.62
N SER A 32 -1.54 -2.60 14.34
CA SER A 32 -1.34 -1.30 13.71
C SER A 32 -2.37 -1.09 12.62
N THR A 33 -2.96 0.09 12.58
CA THR A 33 -3.85 0.55 11.52
C THR A 33 -3.30 1.83 10.93
N VAL A 34 -3.19 1.90 9.61
CA VAL A 34 -2.92 3.14 8.88
C VAL A 34 -4.14 3.48 8.05
N ILE A 35 -4.51 4.76 8.08
CA ILE A 35 -5.55 5.35 7.25
C ILE A 35 -4.85 6.39 6.36
N LEU A 36 -5.04 6.24 5.06
CA LEU A 36 -4.48 7.13 4.05
C LEU A 36 -5.63 7.80 3.31
N HIS A 37 -5.55 9.12 3.21
CA HIS A 37 -6.40 9.92 2.34
C HIS A 37 -5.50 10.70 1.40
N LEU A 38 -5.78 10.65 0.11
CA LEU A 38 -5.08 11.42 -0.93
C LEU A 38 -6.13 12.03 -1.84
N SER A 39 -6.04 13.33 -2.06
CA SER A 39 -6.87 14.06 -3.01
C SER A 39 -5.98 14.83 -3.97
N THR A 40 -6.24 14.70 -5.26
CA THR A 40 -5.51 15.45 -6.28
C THR A 40 -6.46 15.89 -7.39
N GLY A 41 -6.36 17.16 -7.76
CA GLY A 41 -7.16 17.77 -8.82
C GLY A 41 -6.27 18.46 -9.84
N THR A 42 -6.43 18.12 -11.11
CA THR A 42 -5.85 18.90 -12.22
C THR A 42 -6.86 19.06 -13.34
N GLU A 43 -6.69 20.08 -14.18
CA GLU A 43 -7.60 20.30 -15.32
C GLU A 43 -7.67 19.10 -16.27
N ALA A 44 -6.58 18.32 -16.40
CA ALA A 44 -6.52 17.14 -17.26
C ALA A 44 -7.08 15.86 -16.61
N LEU A 45 -6.94 15.71 -15.29
CA LEU A 45 -7.40 14.53 -14.54
C LEU A 45 -8.82 14.68 -13.98
N GLY A 46 -9.32 15.91 -13.83
CA GLY A 46 -10.44 16.20 -12.94
C GLY A 46 -10.05 16.01 -11.48
N ASP A 47 -11.03 15.83 -10.60
CA ASP A 47 -10.83 15.52 -9.18
C ASP A 47 -10.69 14.01 -8.99
N MET A 48 -9.60 13.58 -8.36
CA MET A 48 -9.32 12.20 -8.00
C MET A 48 -9.10 12.09 -6.50
N GLU A 49 -9.87 11.22 -5.86
CA GLU A 49 -9.73 10.88 -4.44
C GLU A 49 -9.32 9.41 -4.30
N LEU A 50 -8.34 9.16 -3.44
CA LEU A 50 -7.78 7.86 -3.17
C LEU A 50 -7.63 7.69 -1.65
N SER A 51 -8.52 6.88 -1.09
CA SER A 51 -8.67 6.75 0.36
C SER A 51 -8.77 5.29 0.76
N GLY A 52 -8.26 4.96 1.94
CA GLY A 52 -8.56 3.69 2.57
C GLY A 52 -7.68 3.41 3.78
N ASN A 53 -7.74 2.18 4.27
CA ASN A 53 -7.02 1.77 5.48
C ASN A 53 -6.35 0.41 5.31
N MET A 54 -5.36 0.16 6.16
CA MET A 54 -4.68 -1.13 6.27
C MET A 54 -4.47 -1.46 7.74
N THR A 55 -4.90 -2.65 8.16
CA THR A 55 -4.65 -3.17 9.51
C THR A 55 -3.71 -4.37 9.44
N ARG A 56 -2.72 -4.40 10.33
CA ARG A 56 -1.75 -5.50 10.47
C ARG A 56 -1.51 -5.81 11.94
N GLN A 57 -1.24 -7.08 12.23
CA GLN A 57 -0.86 -7.55 13.55
C GLN A 57 0.47 -8.30 13.47
N ILE A 58 1.35 -8.05 14.44
CA ILE A 58 2.55 -8.86 14.69
C ILE A 58 2.65 -9.19 16.17
N GLU A 59 3.38 -10.26 16.44
CA GLU A 59 3.75 -10.69 17.78
C GLU A 59 5.26 -10.94 17.84
N ALA A 60 5.90 -10.59 18.95
CA ALA A 60 7.32 -10.76 19.14
C ALA A 60 7.66 -10.94 20.63
N ASP A 61 8.55 -11.88 20.94
CA ASP A 61 9.18 -11.98 22.26
C ASP A 61 10.53 -11.26 22.23
N LEU A 62 10.69 -10.22 23.04
CA LEU A 62 11.92 -9.40 23.11
C LEU A 62 12.46 -9.36 24.53
N THR A 63 13.78 -9.25 24.68
CA THR A 63 14.44 -9.11 25.98
C THR A 63 14.13 -7.76 26.62
N VAL A 64 14.02 -7.76 27.94
CA VAL A 64 13.77 -6.56 28.75
C VAL A 64 14.82 -6.54 29.85
N ASP A 65 15.72 -5.55 29.78
CA ASP A 65 16.78 -5.36 30.78
C ASP A 65 16.36 -4.34 31.85
N ASP A 66 15.58 -3.33 31.46
CA ASP A 66 14.99 -2.28 32.31
C ASP A 66 13.67 -1.77 31.72
N ASP A 67 12.99 -0.88 32.46
CA ASP A 67 11.73 -0.28 32.00
C ASP A 67 11.88 0.51 30.68
N GLY A 68 13.06 1.10 30.43
CA GLY A 68 13.35 1.81 29.19
C GLY A 68 13.42 0.89 27.96
N SER A 69 13.73 -0.39 28.17
CA SER A 69 13.78 -1.41 27.14
C SER A 69 12.40 -1.63 26.49
N HIS A 70 11.30 -1.46 27.24
CA HIS A 70 9.95 -1.54 26.67
C HIS A 70 9.72 -0.48 25.60
N ILE A 71 10.11 0.77 25.89
CA ILE A 71 9.95 1.89 24.94
C ILE A 71 10.77 1.62 23.67
N SER A 72 12.01 1.16 23.83
CA SER A 72 12.87 0.83 22.68
C SER A 72 12.29 -0.32 21.85
N ASN A 73 11.82 -1.39 22.51
CA ASN A 73 11.23 -2.55 21.86
C ASN A 73 9.95 -2.18 21.09
N ILE A 74 9.04 -1.43 21.71
CA ILE A 74 7.81 -0.96 21.06
C ILE A 74 8.14 -0.03 19.89
N GLY A 75 9.09 0.90 20.06
CA GLY A 75 9.54 1.79 19.00
C GLY A 75 10.02 1.05 17.76
N LYS A 76 10.86 0.02 17.94
CA LYS A 76 11.33 -0.85 16.83
C LYS A 76 10.18 -1.58 16.14
N LEU A 77 9.24 -2.14 16.92
CA LEU A 77 8.08 -2.84 16.36
C LEU A 77 7.19 -1.91 15.54
N VAL A 78 6.95 -0.68 16.01
CA VAL A 78 6.18 0.34 15.30
C VAL A 78 6.90 0.80 14.03
N GLU A 79 8.20 1.09 14.11
CA GLU A 79 9.02 1.51 12.96
C GLU A 79 9.01 0.46 11.83
N ASP A 80 9.28 -0.80 12.18
CA ASP A 80 9.26 -1.92 11.22
C ASP A 80 7.88 -2.10 10.59
N MET A 81 6.82 -1.91 11.38
CA MET A 81 5.44 -2.06 10.93
C MET A 81 5.02 -0.92 10.00
N GLU A 82 5.31 0.34 10.36
CA GLU A 82 5.12 1.53 9.54
C GLU A 82 5.83 1.39 8.18
N LEU A 83 7.10 0.95 8.18
CA LEU A 83 7.86 0.74 6.94
C LEU A 83 7.18 -0.30 6.03
N LYS A 84 6.77 -1.44 6.59
CA LYS A 84 6.08 -2.51 5.84
C LYS A 84 4.74 -2.03 5.30
N MET A 85 3.94 -1.35 6.11
CA MET A 85 2.63 -0.85 5.69
C MET A 85 2.76 0.24 4.63
N ARG A 86 3.72 1.16 4.74
CA ARG A 86 4.01 2.17 3.71
C ARG A 86 4.31 1.55 2.36
N ASN A 87 5.16 0.54 2.32
CA ASN A 87 5.51 -0.16 1.07
C ASN A 87 4.29 -0.86 0.45
N LEU A 88 3.48 -1.54 1.27
CA LEU A 88 2.26 -2.22 0.82
C LEU A 88 1.20 -1.22 0.32
N LEU A 89 1.05 -0.09 1.00
CA LEU A 89 0.12 0.96 0.60
C LEU A 89 0.51 1.56 -0.76
N GLN A 90 1.80 1.77 -1.04
CA GLN A 90 2.25 2.20 -2.37
C GLN A 90 1.83 1.21 -3.47
N GLU A 91 2.03 -0.09 -3.26
CA GLU A 91 1.72 -1.11 -4.26
C GLU A 91 0.20 -1.25 -4.49
N VAL A 92 -0.60 -1.30 -3.43
CA VAL A 92 -2.05 -1.52 -3.54
C VAL A 92 -2.79 -0.29 -4.07
N TYR A 93 -2.42 0.92 -3.63
CA TYR A 93 -3.20 2.12 -3.96
C TYR A 93 -2.90 2.65 -5.37
N PHE A 94 -1.65 2.57 -5.84
CA PHE A 94 -1.28 3.02 -7.18
C PHE A 94 -1.21 1.90 -8.22
N GLY A 95 -0.93 0.66 -7.80
CA GLY A 95 -0.90 -0.50 -8.69
C GLY A 95 -2.30 -0.99 -9.05
N LYS A 96 -3.04 -1.49 -8.07
CA LYS A 96 -4.36 -2.13 -8.32
C LYS A 96 -5.41 -1.17 -8.88
N ALA A 97 -5.45 0.07 -8.43
CA ALA A 97 -6.39 1.05 -8.95
C ALA A 97 -6.13 1.33 -10.44
N LYS A 98 -4.85 1.44 -10.83
CA LYS A 98 -4.45 1.61 -12.23
C LYS A 98 -4.84 0.40 -13.08
N ASP A 99 -4.62 -0.81 -12.57
CA ASP A 99 -4.95 -2.05 -13.29
C ASP A 99 -6.47 -2.14 -13.55
N VAL A 100 -7.30 -1.91 -12.52
CA VAL A 100 -8.76 -1.94 -12.66
C VAL A 100 -9.27 -0.88 -13.64
N VAL A 101 -8.72 0.33 -13.60
CA VAL A 101 -9.08 1.39 -14.58
C VAL A 101 -8.65 1.00 -15.99
N GLY A 102 -7.47 0.39 -16.15
CA GLY A 102 -6.98 -0.11 -17.42
C GLY A 102 -7.87 -1.21 -18.01
N ASP A 103 -8.40 -2.11 -17.17
CA ASP A 103 -9.34 -3.16 -17.59
C ASP A 103 -10.69 -2.60 -18.04
N LEU A 104 -11.18 -1.54 -17.37
CA LEU A 104 -12.44 -0.90 -17.72
C LEU A 104 -12.33 -0.02 -18.98
N ARG A 105 -11.18 0.59 -19.21
CA ARG A 105 -10.93 1.45 -20.37
C ARG A 105 -9.54 1.21 -20.95
N SER A 106 -9.50 0.48 -22.06
CA SER A 106 -8.29 0.36 -22.86
C SER A 106 -7.94 1.70 -23.51
N VAL A 107 -6.69 2.14 -23.34
CA VAL A 107 -6.12 3.28 -24.07
C VAL A 107 -5.83 2.89 -25.52
N GLN A 108 -5.48 1.62 -25.76
CA GLN A 108 -5.28 1.07 -27.09
C GLN A 108 -6.61 0.93 -27.80
N SER A 109 -6.68 1.33 -29.06
CA SER A 109 -7.89 1.15 -29.85
C SER A 109 -8.20 -0.33 -30.02
N LEU A 110 -9.48 -0.69 -30.05
CA LEU A 110 -9.92 -2.08 -30.27
C LEU A 110 -9.34 -2.65 -31.58
N ALA A 111 -9.11 -1.81 -32.59
CA ALA A 111 -8.50 -2.18 -33.85
C ALA A 111 -7.03 -2.59 -33.70
N GLU A 112 -6.24 -1.84 -32.93
CA GLU A 112 -4.84 -2.17 -32.66
C GLU A 112 -4.69 -3.42 -31.80
N ALA A 113 -5.53 -3.56 -30.77
CA ALA A 113 -5.55 -4.75 -29.93
C ALA A 113 -5.89 -6.01 -30.74
N ASN A 114 -6.86 -5.92 -31.66
CA ASN A 114 -7.18 -7.02 -32.57
C ASN A 114 -6.04 -7.33 -33.55
N LYS A 115 -5.33 -6.29 -34.03
CA LYS A 115 -4.19 -6.46 -34.93
C LYS A 115 -3.02 -7.17 -34.23
N GLU A 116 -2.69 -6.79 -33.00
CA GLU A 116 -1.67 -7.49 -32.20
C GLU A 116 -2.09 -8.94 -31.90
N LYS A 117 -3.35 -9.17 -31.55
CA LYS A 117 -3.84 -10.53 -31.28
C LYS A 117 -3.75 -11.44 -32.51
N ASN A 118 -4.03 -10.89 -33.70
CA ASN A 118 -3.87 -11.61 -34.96
C ASN A 118 -2.40 -11.86 -35.29
N ALA A 119 -1.53 -10.85 -35.15
CA ALA A 119 -0.09 -11.00 -35.37
C ALA A 119 0.53 -12.03 -34.41
N HIS A 120 0.09 -12.05 -33.15
CA HIS A 120 0.54 -13.02 -32.16
C HIS A 120 0.08 -14.44 -32.50
N ARG A 121 -1.16 -14.60 -32.99
CA ARG A 121 -1.68 -15.88 -33.47
C ARG A 121 -0.91 -16.39 -34.68
N GLU A 122 -0.61 -15.54 -35.65
CA GLU A 122 0.20 -15.88 -36.82
C GLU A 122 1.62 -16.32 -36.43
N MET A 123 2.22 -15.65 -35.45
CA MET A 123 3.54 -16.03 -34.92
C MET A 123 3.51 -17.43 -34.29
N ILE A 124 2.51 -17.72 -33.45
CA ILE A 124 2.33 -19.05 -32.82
C ILE A 124 2.08 -20.12 -33.88
N ASP A 125 1.25 -19.84 -34.90
CA ASP A 125 0.98 -20.79 -35.97
C ASP A 125 2.23 -21.04 -36.84
N SER A 126 3.09 -20.03 -37.03
CA SER A 126 4.37 -20.20 -37.73
C SER A 126 5.40 -21.02 -36.93
N MET A 127 5.35 -20.99 -35.60
CA MET A 127 6.22 -21.80 -34.73
C MET A 127 5.78 -23.26 -34.61
N LYS A 128 4.53 -23.57 -34.96
CA LYS A 128 3.99 -24.94 -34.99
C LYS A 128 4.26 -25.67 -36.32
N ARG A 129 4.86 -25.00 -37.30
CA ARG A 129 5.28 -25.58 -38.57
C ARG A 129 6.72 -26.08 -38.52
#